data_AF-A0A973PC75-F1
#
_entry.id   AF-A0A973PC75-F1
#
_cell.length_a   1.000
_cell.length_b   1.000
_cell.length_c   1.000
_cell.angle_alpha   90.00
_cell.angle_beta   90.00
_cell.angle_gamma   90.00
#
_symmetry.space_group_name_H-M   'P 1'
#
loop_
_entity.id
_entity.type
_entity.pdbx_description
1 polymer ?
#
loop_
_entity_poly.entity_id
_entity_poly.type
_entity_poly.pdbx_seq_one_letter_code
_entity_poly.pdbx_strand_id
1 'polypeptide(L)'
;WDCDGGIKGSCVYQYNYSHDNAGGFYLGCQSCTEFPNYKATAILRFNIAQDDCRIVGNASGDNKSPLWLYNNTFFCPSQKLDVAVPTGNSTIANNIFYAPSGTLPSAPGIAYDSNVYHGGVTASAADARAITADPGLAAPGTADGATDVDGYKLLGGSPALASGAVLDGLGDRDYFGNPVTATVSRGAYNGPAVAPVVHGSIEEAYNNVAVSSDLNPNVGGFSISGRSYSGQGLEQAGLTPGATVDVLGAAFVWHPRPYGQTDNVKAAGQTVALSGQGTKLVLLGAGGLKAREGVFKVTYTDGTAEEKTVRFGDQWDATAPAGGVLVARAAYHNMTQTSHRNPASGQTRESGVSVFGYAVPLDPGKPVATVTFPAGSPLANAGFHVFDMKIAS
;
A
#
# COMPACT_ATOMS: atom_id res chain seq x y z
N TRP A 1 6.85 -16.89 4.02
CA TRP A 1 7.21 -17.78 5.13
C TRP A 1 6.56 -19.14 4.96
N ASP A 2 7.18 -20.25 5.40
CA ASP A 2 6.64 -21.60 5.21
C ASP A 2 6.89 -22.55 6.39
N CYS A 3 5.82 -23.13 6.94
CA CYS A 3 5.89 -24.21 7.92
C CYS A 3 5.63 -25.56 7.22
N ASP A 4 6.71 -26.28 6.95
CA ASP A 4 6.72 -27.49 6.14
C ASP A 4 6.50 -28.79 6.95
N GLY A 5 6.28 -29.90 6.26
CA GLY A 5 6.14 -31.23 6.86
C GLY A 5 7.38 -31.69 7.64
N GLY A 6 7.17 -32.57 8.61
CA GLY A 6 8.23 -33.07 9.49
C GLY A 6 8.51 -32.21 10.73
N ILE A 7 7.99 -30.98 10.79
CA ILE A 7 8.12 -30.10 11.97
C ILE A 7 7.27 -30.63 13.13
N LYS A 8 7.82 -30.61 14.34
CA LYS A 8 7.15 -30.98 15.60
C LYS A 8 7.03 -29.75 16.50
N GLY A 9 5.99 -29.72 17.35
CA GLY A 9 5.79 -28.62 18.29
C GLY A 9 5.16 -27.40 17.63
N SER A 10 5.95 -26.34 17.39
CA SER A 10 5.45 -25.08 16.85
C SER A 10 6.37 -24.45 15.82
N CYS A 11 5.79 -23.87 14.76
CA CYS A 11 6.44 -22.93 13.87
C CYS A 11 6.11 -21.51 14.34
N VAL A 12 7.10 -20.71 14.75
CA VAL A 12 6.87 -19.33 15.22
C VAL A 12 7.46 -18.34 14.23
N TYR A 13 6.61 -17.52 13.62
CA TYR A 13 7.00 -16.39 12.78
C TYR A 13 6.59 -15.10 13.48
N GLN A 14 7.59 -14.33 13.92
CA GLN A 14 7.38 -13.06 14.60
C GLN A 14 8.40 -12.01 14.20
N TYR A 15 7.95 -10.75 14.18
CA TYR A 15 8.80 -9.58 13.89
C TYR A 15 9.41 -9.61 12.49
N ASN A 16 8.70 -10.20 11.53
CA ASN A 16 9.14 -10.28 10.15
C ASN A 16 8.44 -9.21 9.31
N TYR A 17 9.21 -8.59 8.42
CA TYR A 17 8.70 -7.81 7.30
C TYR A 17 8.87 -8.62 6.02
N SER A 18 7.84 -8.61 5.18
CA SER A 18 7.93 -9.18 3.84
C SER A 18 7.07 -8.39 2.87
N HIS A 19 7.52 -8.34 1.62
CA HIS A 19 6.81 -7.62 0.57
C HIS A 19 7.01 -8.25 -0.81
N ASP A 20 6.01 -8.05 -1.68
CA ASP A 20 6.02 -8.40 -3.10
C ASP A 20 6.33 -9.89 -3.43
N ASN A 21 6.03 -10.80 -2.51
CA ASN A 21 6.19 -12.24 -2.69
C ASN A 21 4.99 -12.82 -3.44
N ALA A 22 5.24 -13.45 -4.59
CA ALA A 22 4.20 -14.10 -5.39
C ALA A 22 3.44 -15.22 -4.64
N GLY A 23 4.09 -15.88 -3.67
CA GLY A 23 3.46 -16.89 -2.80
C GLY A 23 2.62 -16.30 -1.67
N GLY A 24 2.75 -14.99 -1.43
CA GLY A 24 2.21 -14.26 -0.29
C GLY A 24 3.05 -14.39 0.97
N PHE A 25 2.46 -13.94 2.07
CA PHE A 25 3.10 -13.88 3.38
C PHE A 25 3.41 -15.28 3.93
N TYR A 26 2.47 -16.23 3.85
CA TYR A 26 2.60 -17.52 4.53
C TYR A 26 2.04 -18.72 3.76
N LEU A 27 2.76 -19.84 3.86
CA LEU A 27 2.35 -21.18 3.45
C LEU A 27 2.44 -22.14 4.66
N GLY A 28 1.38 -22.87 4.93
CA GLY A 28 1.34 -23.99 5.87
C GLY A 28 1.36 -25.28 5.09
N CYS A 29 2.55 -25.82 4.81
CA CYS A 29 2.76 -27.00 3.97
C CYS A 29 3.03 -28.28 4.75
N GLN A 30 2.46 -28.44 5.94
CA GLN A 30 2.70 -29.59 6.82
C GLN A 30 2.27 -30.95 6.24
N SER A 31 1.48 -30.95 5.15
CA SER A 31 1.07 -32.16 4.40
C SER A 31 1.53 -32.13 2.93
N CYS A 32 2.56 -31.35 2.59
CA CYS A 32 3.05 -31.20 1.22
C CYS A 32 4.25 -32.09 0.88
N THR A 33 4.93 -32.64 1.89
CA THR A 33 6.17 -33.39 1.73
C THR A 33 5.99 -34.86 2.06
N GLU A 34 7.04 -35.65 1.82
CA GLU A 34 7.10 -37.06 2.20
C GLU A 34 7.18 -37.29 3.73
N PHE A 35 7.45 -36.23 4.50
CA PHE A 35 7.55 -36.30 5.95
C PHE A 35 6.17 -36.34 6.63
N PRO A 36 6.03 -37.02 7.78
CA PRO A 36 4.77 -37.04 8.51
C PRO A 36 4.33 -35.64 8.96
N ASN A 37 3.01 -35.40 8.89
CA ASN A 37 2.37 -34.25 9.52
C ASN A 37 2.23 -34.49 11.03
N TYR A 38 3.08 -33.84 11.83
CA TYR A 38 3.01 -33.91 13.30
C TYR A 38 2.08 -32.86 13.93
N LYS A 39 1.32 -32.14 13.11
CA LYS A 39 0.34 -31.11 13.52
C LYS A 39 1.01 -30.01 14.35
N ALA A 40 2.14 -29.50 13.87
CA ALA A 40 2.80 -28.39 14.52
C ALA A 40 1.87 -27.18 14.54
N THR A 41 1.85 -26.45 15.66
CA THR A 41 1.08 -25.21 15.77
C THR A 41 1.82 -24.10 15.05
N ALA A 42 1.17 -23.49 14.06
CA ALA A 42 1.70 -22.30 13.41
C ALA A 42 1.32 -21.06 14.23
N ILE A 43 2.31 -20.27 14.66
CA ILE A 43 2.13 -19.04 15.40
C ILE A 43 2.69 -17.91 14.56
N LEU A 44 1.82 -17.02 14.09
CA LEU A 44 2.17 -15.87 13.27
C LEU A 44 1.77 -14.61 14.01
N ARG A 45 2.75 -13.87 14.54
CA ARG A 45 2.48 -12.69 15.37
C ARG A 45 3.39 -11.52 15.17
N PHE A 46 2.88 -10.30 15.29
CA PHE A 46 3.70 -9.08 15.20
C PHE A 46 4.55 -9.04 13.92
N ASN A 47 3.99 -9.47 12.80
CA ASN A 47 4.61 -9.34 11.48
C ASN A 47 3.94 -8.23 10.68
N ILE A 48 4.68 -7.68 9.72
CA ILE A 48 4.20 -6.70 8.75
C ILE A 48 4.34 -7.33 7.37
N ALA A 49 3.25 -7.34 6.60
CA ALA A 49 3.25 -7.79 5.22
C ALA A 49 2.79 -6.64 4.33
N GLN A 50 3.64 -6.20 3.40
CA GLN A 50 3.36 -5.14 2.44
C GLN A 50 3.17 -5.75 1.05
N ASP A 51 1.96 -5.73 0.52
CA ASP A 51 1.57 -6.34 -0.75
C ASP A 51 1.76 -7.88 -0.85
N ASP A 52 2.09 -8.53 0.26
CA ASP A 52 2.08 -9.98 0.45
C ASP A 52 0.66 -10.48 0.79
N CYS A 53 -0.22 -10.46 -0.21
CA CYS A 53 -1.67 -10.53 0.03
C CYS A 53 -2.27 -11.91 0.13
N ARG A 54 -1.44 -12.95 0.25
CA ARG A 54 -1.89 -14.34 0.37
C ARG A 54 -1.37 -14.99 1.63
N ILE A 55 -2.27 -15.61 2.40
CA ILE A 55 -1.97 -16.38 3.61
C ILE A 55 -2.66 -17.73 3.44
N VAL A 56 -1.90 -18.81 3.29
CA VAL A 56 -2.47 -20.16 3.13
C VAL A 56 -1.91 -21.08 4.18
N GLY A 57 -2.62 -21.22 5.29
CA GLY A 57 -2.23 -22.10 6.40
C GLY A 57 -2.65 -23.56 6.26
N ASN A 58 -3.46 -23.90 5.26
CA ASN A 58 -4.03 -25.24 5.05
C ASN A 58 -3.69 -25.83 3.68
N ALA A 59 -2.44 -25.63 3.21
CA ALA A 59 -2.02 -26.20 1.93
C ALA A 59 -2.20 -27.73 1.93
N SER A 60 -2.47 -28.30 0.75
CA SER A 60 -2.82 -29.72 0.59
C SER A 60 -4.02 -30.18 1.43
N GLY A 61 -4.89 -29.26 1.87
CA GLY A 61 -6.10 -29.57 2.62
C GLY A 61 -5.87 -29.86 4.10
N ASP A 62 -4.74 -29.44 4.67
CA ASP A 62 -4.46 -29.64 6.09
C ASP A 62 -5.34 -28.75 6.99
N ASN A 63 -6.41 -29.35 7.52
CA ASN A 63 -7.30 -28.73 8.48
C ASN A 63 -7.08 -29.23 9.92
N LYS A 64 -5.98 -29.95 10.18
CA LYS A 64 -5.71 -30.60 11.48
C LYS A 64 -4.63 -29.87 12.28
N SER A 65 -3.73 -29.15 11.61
CA SER A 65 -2.68 -28.36 12.24
C SER A 65 -3.25 -27.05 12.80
N PRO A 66 -3.03 -26.72 14.09
CA PRO A 66 -3.52 -25.47 14.65
C PRO A 66 -2.80 -24.25 14.06
N LEU A 67 -3.53 -23.14 13.91
CA LEU A 67 -2.96 -21.86 13.47
C LEU A 67 -3.42 -20.71 14.38
N TRP A 68 -2.47 -19.96 14.91
CA TRP A 68 -2.72 -18.73 15.62
C TRP A 68 -2.12 -17.56 14.85
N LEU A 69 -2.98 -16.72 14.32
CA LEU A 69 -2.65 -15.55 13.53
C LEU A 69 -3.08 -14.32 14.31
N TYR A 70 -2.16 -13.66 15.00
CA TYR A 70 -2.53 -12.51 15.81
C TYR A 70 -1.55 -11.35 15.83
N ASN A 71 -2.06 -10.12 15.98
CA ASN A 71 -1.23 -8.92 16.04
C ASN A 71 -0.34 -8.70 14.81
N ASN A 72 -0.79 -9.08 13.62
CA ASN A 72 -0.07 -8.79 12.37
C ASN A 72 -0.70 -7.59 11.66
N THR A 73 0.08 -6.87 10.85
CA THR A 73 -0.42 -5.85 9.93
C THR A 73 -0.24 -6.33 8.49
N PHE A 74 -1.34 -6.70 7.85
CA PHE A 74 -1.41 -7.06 6.44
C PHE A 74 -1.92 -5.86 5.65
N PHE A 75 -0.99 -5.20 4.94
CA PHE A 75 -1.30 -4.05 4.11
C PHE A 75 -1.12 -4.44 2.65
N CYS A 76 -2.23 -4.51 1.95
CA CYS A 76 -2.38 -5.02 0.60
C CYS A 76 -2.91 -3.93 -0.30
N PRO A 77 -2.08 -2.92 -0.64
CA PRO A 77 -2.53 -1.79 -1.42
C PRO A 77 -2.95 -2.25 -2.81
N SER A 78 -2.18 -3.13 -3.46
CA SER A 78 -2.31 -3.36 -4.90
C SER A 78 -3.28 -4.49 -5.26
N GLN A 79 -3.57 -5.39 -4.31
CA GLN A 79 -4.25 -6.66 -4.61
C GLN A 79 -5.33 -7.01 -3.59
N LYS A 80 -6.22 -7.92 -3.98
CA LYS A 80 -7.16 -8.53 -3.02
C LYS A 80 -6.39 -9.31 -1.95
N LEU A 81 -6.93 -9.31 -0.74
CA LEU A 81 -6.46 -10.20 0.33
C LEU A 81 -7.08 -11.59 0.17
N ASP A 82 -6.25 -12.63 0.14
CA ASP A 82 -6.62 -14.04 0.03
C ASP A 82 -6.13 -14.82 1.26
N VAL A 83 -7.06 -15.29 2.09
CA VAL A 83 -6.75 -15.96 3.35
C VAL A 83 -7.44 -17.31 3.39
N ALA A 84 -6.65 -18.35 3.59
CA ALA A 84 -7.11 -19.70 3.90
C ALA A 84 -6.40 -20.19 5.15
N VAL A 85 -7.16 -20.69 6.13
CA VAL A 85 -6.63 -21.21 7.38
C VAL A 85 -7.19 -22.61 7.66
N PRO A 86 -6.50 -23.42 8.49
CA PRO A 86 -7.03 -24.70 8.95
C PRO A 86 -8.39 -24.54 9.63
N THR A 87 -9.40 -25.30 9.21
CA THR A 87 -10.74 -25.18 9.81
C THR A 87 -10.82 -25.82 11.20
N GLY A 88 -10.01 -26.83 11.53
CA GLY A 88 -10.16 -27.58 12.78
C GLY A 88 -9.78 -26.84 14.07
N ASN A 89 -8.85 -25.88 14.01
CA ASN A 89 -8.42 -25.07 15.16
C ASN A 89 -7.61 -23.85 14.69
N SER A 90 -8.27 -22.74 14.40
CA SER A 90 -7.62 -21.48 14.06
C SER A 90 -8.09 -20.34 14.94
N THR A 91 -7.16 -19.53 15.42
CA THR A 91 -7.44 -18.26 16.11
C THR A 91 -6.91 -17.11 15.28
N ILE A 92 -7.78 -16.18 14.90
CA ILE A 92 -7.44 -14.99 14.14
C ILE A 92 -7.83 -13.77 14.97
N ALA A 93 -6.83 -13.10 15.54
CA ALA A 93 -7.13 -12.01 16.45
C ALA A 93 -6.19 -10.82 16.42
N ASN A 94 -6.68 -9.62 16.74
CA ASN A 94 -5.86 -8.39 16.80
C ASN A 94 -5.10 -8.07 15.50
N ASN A 95 -5.46 -8.63 14.34
CA ASN A 95 -4.77 -8.29 13.09
C ASN A 95 -5.35 -7.01 12.50
N ILE A 96 -4.54 -6.31 11.70
CA ILE A 96 -5.02 -5.30 10.76
C ILE A 96 -4.99 -5.91 9.37
N PHE A 97 -6.16 -6.05 8.75
CA PHE A 97 -6.33 -6.41 7.34
C PHE A 97 -6.75 -5.17 6.57
N TYR A 98 -5.85 -4.64 5.72
CA TYR A 98 -6.08 -3.43 4.95
C TYR A 98 -5.86 -3.74 3.47
N ALA A 99 -6.94 -3.87 2.70
CA ALA A 99 -6.89 -4.23 1.28
C ALA A 99 -8.10 -3.65 0.50
N PRO A 100 -8.02 -3.48 -0.84
CA PRO A 100 -9.15 -3.02 -1.66
C PRO A 100 -10.31 -4.02 -1.72
N SER A 101 -10.06 -5.30 -1.45
CA SER A 101 -11.08 -6.32 -1.29
C SER A 101 -10.52 -7.54 -0.56
N GLY A 102 -11.40 -8.37 -0.01
CA GLY A 102 -11.03 -9.64 0.61
C GLY A 102 -12.14 -10.18 1.51
N THR A 103 -12.14 -11.48 1.72
CA THR A 103 -13.06 -12.14 2.65
C THR A 103 -12.27 -13.16 3.46
N LEU A 104 -12.49 -13.20 4.78
CA LEU A 104 -11.86 -14.18 5.64
C LEU A 104 -12.67 -15.49 5.69
N PRO A 105 -12.02 -16.65 5.88
CA PRO A 105 -12.70 -17.95 5.85
C PRO A 105 -13.64 -18.13 7.04
N SER A 106 -14.85 -18.64 6.81
CA SER A 106 -15.82 -18.93 7.87
C SER A 106 -16.11 -20.42 7.91
N ALA A 107 -15.70 -21.09 8.98
CA ALA A 107 -15.96 -22.50 9.22
C ALA A 107 -15.95 -22.79 10.74
N PRO A 108 -16.63 -23.87 11.20
CA PRO A 108 -16.49 -24.34 12.57
C PRO A 108 -15.01 -24.57 12.90
N GLY A 109 -14.56 -24.10 14.08
CA GLY A 109 -13.17 -24.21 14.53
C GLY A 109 -12.26 -23.03 14.16
N ILE A 110 -12.79 -22.03 13.44
CA ILE A 110 -12.11 -20.74 13.23
C ILE A 110 -12.72 -19.70 14.18
N ALA A 111 -11.92 -19.21 15.13
CA ALA A 111 -12.28 -18.15 16.06
C ALA A 111 -11.74 -16.81 15.57
N TYR A 112 -12.60 -15.79 15.62
CA TYR A 112 -12.24 -14.41 15.34
C TYR A 112 -12.52 -13.54 16.55
N ASP A 113 -11.62 -12.60 16.82
CA ASP A 113 -11.79 -11.62 17.87
C ASP A 113 -10.80 -10.49 17.63
N SER A 114 -11.14 -9.21 17.82
CA SER A 114 -10.07 -8.22 17.91
C SER A 114 -9.63 -7.56 16.61
N ASN A 115 -10.14 -7.94 15.44
CA ASN A 115 -9.48 -7.59 14.17
C ASN A 115 -9.96 -6.25 13.58
N VAL A 116 -9.09 -5.62 12.78
CA VAL A 116 -9.43 -4.48 11.93
C VAL A 116 -9.58 -4.96 10.49
N TYR A 117 -10.66 -4.57 9.82
CA TYR A 117 -11.02 -4.90 8.46
C TYR A 117 -11.26 -3.60 7.69
N HIS A 118 -10.25 -3.12 6.98
CA HIS A 118 -10.31 -1.80 6.34
C HIS A 118 -10.12 -1.85 4.82
N GLY A 119 -10.61 -0.82 4.14
CA GLY A 119 -10.72 -0.76 2.69
C GLY A 119 -11.99 -1.47 2.21
N GLY A 120 -11.82 -2.58 1.47
CA GLY A 120 -12.90 -3.44 1.00
C GLY A 120 -12.88 -4.85 1.60
N VAL A 121 -12.14 -5.06 2.68
CA VAL A 121 -12.13 -6.36 3.39
C VAL A 121 -13.44 -6.53 4.14
N THR A 122 -14.12 -7.65 3.89
CA THR A 122 -15.37 -7.99 4.58
C THR A 122 -15.05 -8.50 5.98
N ALA A 123 -15.59 -7.83 7.01
CA ALA A 123 -15.46 -8.27 8.39
C ALA A 123 -16.14 -9.64 8.60
N SER A 124 -15.52 -10.50 9.40
CA SER A 124 -16.13 -11.78 9.78
C SER A 124 -17.30 -11.52 10.71
N ALA A 125 -18.47 -12.11 10.43
CA ALA A 125 -19.63 -12.03 11.31
C ALA A 125 -19.40 -12.68 12.69
N ALA A 126 -18.38 -13.53 12.82
CA ALA A 126 -17.98 -14.13 14.07
C ALA A 126 -17.11 -13.22 14.95
N ASP A 127 -16.57 -12.11 14.42
CA ASP A 127 -15.79 -11.14 15.18
C ASP A 127 -16.71 -10.07 15.78
N ALA A 128 -17.22 -10.32 16.99
CA ALA A 128 -18.10 -9.39 17.69
C ALA A 128 -17.43 -8.04 18.04
N ARG A 129 -16.10 -7.95 17.92
CA ARG A 129 -15.30 -6.75 18.22
C ARG A 129 -14.59 -6.22 16.98
N ALA A 130 -15.07 -6.55 15.77
CA ALA A 130 -14.53 -6.04 14.52
C ALA A 130 -14.50 -4.51 14.47
N ILE A 131 -13.42 -3.96 13.91
CA ILE A 131 -13.33 -2.55 13.54
C ILE A 131 -13.27 -2.46 12.02
N THR A 132 -14.13 -1.63 11.42
CA THR A 132 -14.12 -1.38 9.96
C THR A 132 -13.64 0.02 9.57
N ALA A 133 -13.43 0.89 10.57
CA ALA A 133 -12.83 2.21 10.38
C ALA A 133 -11.34 2.13 9.98
N ASP A 134 -10.81 3.22 9.44
CA ASP A 134 -9.38 3.34 9.11
C ASP A 134 -8.52 3.05 10.35
N PRO A 135 -7.56 2.11 10.29
CA PRO A 135 -6.67 1.82 11.41
C PRO A 135 -5.77 2.99 11.80
N GLY A 136 -5.64 4.05 10.99
CA GLY A 136 -4.79 5.21 11.31
C GLY A 136 -3.31 4.85 11.32
N LEU A 137 -2.84 4.13 10.29
CA LEU A 137 -1.42 3.88 10.08
C LEU A 137 -0.73 5.17 9.62
N ALA A 138 0.50 5.41 10.08
CA ALA A 138 1.18 6.69 9.89
C ALA A 138 1.53 7.03 8.43
N ALA A 139 2.09 6.07 7.70
CA ALA A 139 2.45 6.17 6.29
C ALA A 139 2.57 4.75 5.67
N PRO A 140 1.48 3.96 5.63
CA PRO A 140 1.56 2.59 5.19
C PRO A 140 1.95 2.50 3.70
N GLY A 141 2.75 1.50 3.34
CA GLY A 141 3.19 1.29 1.95
C GLY A 141 4.49 2.00 1.56
N THR A 142 5.09 2.79 2.46
CA THR A 142 6.36 3.49 2.18
C THR A 142 7.59 2.66 2.52
N ALA A 143 7.42 1.49 3.16
CA ALA A 143 8.55 0.71 3.66
C ALA A 143 9.39 0.13 2.52
N ASP A 144 10.71 0.32 2.60
CA ASP A 144 11.68 -0.27 1.66
C ASP A 144 12.39 -1.52 2.21
N GLY A 145 12.19 -1.84 3.49
CA GLY A 145 12.84 -2.95 4.16
C GLY A 145 12.41 -3.12 5.61
N ALA A 146 12.91 -4.19 6.25
CA ALA A 146 12.49 -4.57 7.60
C ALA A 146 12.80 -3.55 8.69
N THR A 147 13.72 -2.62 8.44
CA THR A 147 14.08 -1.54 9.37
C THR A 147 13.37 -0.22 9.08
N ASP A 148 12.69 -0.10 7.93
CA ASP A 148 11.98 1.09 7.47
C ASP A 148 10.46 0.88 7.52
N VAL A 149 9.94 0.52 8.69
CA VAL A 149 8.51 0.17 8.85
C VAL A 149 7.74 1.17 9.70
N ASP A 150 8.30 2.36 9.93
CA ASP A 150 7.70 3.38 10.80
C ASP A 150 6.33 3.87 10.29
N GLY A 151 6.09 3.75 8.98
CA GLY A 151 4.79 3.97 8.37
C GLY A 151 3.65 3.08 8.91
N TYR A 152 3.98 1.98 9.59
CA TYR A 152 3.01 1.05 10.19
C TYR A 152 2.73 1.31 11.67
N LYS A 153 3.31 2.36 12.26
CA LYS A 153 2.93 2.85 13.60
C LYS A 153 1.52 3.47 13.57
N LEU A 154 0.88 3.54 14.73
CA LEU A 154 -0.49 4.04 14.87
C LEU A 154 -0.51 5.52 15.25
N LEU A 155 -1.28 6.30 14.49
CA LEU A 155 -1.49 7.73 14.72
C LEU A 155 -2.39 8.01 15.93
N GLY A 156 -2.29 9.22 16.46
CA GLY A 156 -3.25 9.75 17.43
C GLY A 156 -4.69 9.65 16.93
N GLY A 157 -5.59 9.10 17.75
CA GLY A 157 -6.99 8.86 17.41
C GLY A 157 -7.26 7.55 16.63
N SER A 158 -6.22 6.76 16.35
CA SER A 158 -6.38 5.44 15.75
C SER A 158 -7.34 4.56 16.57
N PRO A 159 -8.33 3.90 15.95
CA PRO A 159 -9.21 2.95 16.63
C PRO A 159 -8.50 1.62 16.97
N ALA A 160 -7.30 1.38 16.43
CA ALA A 160 -6.50 0.19 16.70
C ALA A 160 -5.63 0.32 17.96
N LEU A 161 -5.44 1.53 18.49
CA LEU A 161 -4.69 1.76 19.73
C LEU A 161 -5.44 1.17 20.93
N ALA A 162 -4.75 0.36 21.74
CA ALA A 162 -5.25 -0.14 23.02
C ALA A 162 -6.63 -0.83 22.97
N SER A 163 -7.02 -1.39 21.83
CA SER A 163 -8.35 -1.95 21.58
C SER A 163 -8.36 -3.44 21.23
N GLY A 164 -7.21 -4.10 21.36
CA GLY A 164 -7.02 -5.53 21.10
C GLY A 164 -7.48 -6.42 22.26
N ALA A 165 -7.64 -7.71 21.96
CA ALA A 165 -7.82 -8.79 22.91
C ALA A 165 -6.51 -9.11 23.64
N VAL A 166 -6.60 -9.38 24.94
CA VAL A 166 -5.48 -9.99 25.67
C VAL A 166 -5.55 -11.49 25.42
N LEU A 167 -4.50 -12.05 24.81
CA LEU A 167 -4.41 -13.47 24.45
C LEU A 167 -3.24 -14.12 25.19
N ASP A 168 -3.36 -15.41 25.49
CA ASP A 168 -2.22 -16.18 25.97
C ASP A 168 -1.17 -16.30 24.87
N GLY A 169 0.11 -16.19 25.25
CA GLY A 169 1.19 -16.34 24.30
C GLY A 169 1.30 -15.20 23.29
N LEU A 170 0.93 -13.95 23.62
CA LEU A 170 1.26 -12.80 22.78
C LEU A 170 2.78 -12.56 22.66
N GLY A 171 3.56 -12.99 23.65
CA GLY A 171 4.98 -12.64 23.75
C GLY A 171 5.16 -11.38 24.58
N ASP A 172 6.41 -10.94 24.74
CA ASP A 172 6.80 -9.82 25.60
C ASP A 172 6.93 -8.48 24.86
N ARG A 173 7.06 -8.52 23.54
CA ARG A 173 7.24 -7.32 22.71
C ARG A 173 6.56 -7.40 21.34
N ASP A 174 6.33 -6.23 20.74
CA ASP A 174 5.82 -6.05 19.39
C ASP A 174 6.95 -6.04 18.33
N TYR A 175 6.62 -5.73 17.06
CA TYR A 175 7.61 -5.61 15.98
C TYR A 175 8.70 -4.56 16.28
N PHE A 176 8.31 -3.47 16.94
CA PHE A 176 9.14 -2.29 17.18
C PHE A 176 9.87 -2.33 18.54
N GLY A 177 9.77 -3.45 19.26
CA GLY A 177 10.38 -3.64 20.57
C GLY A 177 9.62 -3.00 21.74
N ASN A 178 8.41 -2.49 21.54
CA ASN A 178 7.56 -2.00 22.63
C ASN A 178 7.05 -3.19 23.45
N PRO A 179 6.91 -3.04 24.78
CA PRO A 179 6.39 -4.10 25.61
C PRO A 179 4.92 -4.41 25.31
N VAL A 180 4.57 -5.70 25.27
CA VAL A 180 3.18 -6.18 25.16
C VAL A 180 2.71 -6.52 26.57
N THR A 181 1.95 -5.61 27.16
CA THR A 181 1.43 -5.73 28.54
C THR A 181 -0.09 -5.92 28.53
N ALA A 182 -0.78 -5.67 29.65
CA ALA A 182 -2.22 -5.82 29.77
C ALA A 182 -3.04 -4.95 28.79
N THR A 183 -2.43 -3.90 28.22
CA THR A 183 -3.04 -3.10 27.15
C THR A 183 -2.45 -3.50 25.80
N VAL A 184 -3.29 -4.00 24.91
CA VAL A 184 -2.90 -4.55 23.61
C VAL A 184 -3.54 -3.71 22.50
N SER A 185 -2.75 -3.25 21.55
CA SER A 185 -3.22 -2.65 20.30
C SER A 185 -3.45 -3.72 19.24
N ARG A 186 -4.20 -3.37 18.18
CA ARG A 186 -4.38 -4.23 17.01
C ARG A 186 -3.28 -3.93 15.99
N GLY A 187 -2.80 -4.96 15.30
CA GLY A 187 -1.68 -4.91 14.37
C GLY A 187 -0.33 -5.17 15.03
N ALA A 188 0.73 -4.90 14.26
CA ALA A 188 2.12 -5.17 14.63
C ALA A 188 2.74 -4.14 15.59
N TYR A 189 2.04 -3.04 15.89
CA TYR A 189 2.51 -1.94 16.75
C TYR A 189 1.69 -1.85 18.04
N ASN A 190 2.37 -1.93 19.18
CA ASN A 190 1.83 -1.84 20.54
C ASN A 190 2.34 -0.61 21.31
N GLY A 191 3.07 0.29 20.66
CA GLY A 191 3.58 1.52 21.27
C GLY A 191 2.52 2.63 21.43
N PRO A 192 2.92 3.79 21.98
CA PRO A 192 2.06 4.96 22.11
C PRO A 192 1.71 5.56 20.73
N ALA A 193 0.65 6.37 20.67
CA ALA A 193 0.31 7.09 19.45
C ALA A 193 1.48 7.93 18.92
N VAL A 194 1.67 7.95 17.60
CA VAL A 194 2.64 8.83 16.92
C VAL A 194 1.95 10.01 16.23
N ALA A 195 2.72 11.05 15.94
CA ALA A 195 2.24 12.21 15.19
C ALA A 195 2.16 11.90 13.67
N PRO A 196 1.33 12.64 12.90
CA PRO A 196 1.34 12.56 11.44
C PRO A 196 2.73 12.83 10.85
N VAL A 197 3.08 12.07 9.80
CA VAL A 197 4.37 12.19 9.12
C VAL A 197 4.37 13.41 8.20
N VAL A 198 5.46 14.19 8.24
CA VAL A 198 5.80 15.17 7.21
C VAL A 198 6.98 14.61 6.43
N HIS A 199 6.74 14.21 5.19
CA HIS A 199 7.78 13.68 4.30
C HIS A 199 8.71 14.81 3.86
N GLY A 200 10.02 14.57 3.85
CA GLY A 200 11.03 15.56 3.45
C GLY A 200 10.98 15.90 1.96
N SER A 201 10.48 14.98 1.14
CA SER A 201 10.25 15.15 -0.29
C SER A 201 9.07 14.30 -0.78
N ILE A 202 8.66 14.47 -2.04
CA ILE A 202 7.57 13.66 -2.59
C ILE A 202 7.99 12.19 -2.77
N GLU A 203 9.28 11.95 -3.05
CA GLU A 203 9.86 10.61 -3.20
C GLU A 203 9.79 9.81 -1.90
N GLU A 204 9.95 10.46 -0.73
CA GLU A 204 9.74 9.84 0.58
C GLU A 204 8.26 9.55 0.88
N ALA A 205 7.34 10.14 0.13
CA ALA A 205 5.89 9.91 0.25
C ALA A 205 5.35 8.86 -0.73
N TYR A 206 6.18 8.35 -1.65
CA TYR A 206 5.76 7.35 -2.62
C TYR A 206 5.28 6.08 -1.93
N ASN A 207 4.09 5.62 -2.33
CA ASN A 207 3.39 4.50 -1.70
C ASN A 207 2.71 3.57 -2.72
N ASN A 208 2.99 3.76 -4.00
CA ASN A 208 2.39 3.00 -5.09
C ASN A 208 3.39 2.83 -6.23
N VAL A 209 3.30 1.68 -6.93
CA VAL A 209 4.06 1.38 -8.15
C VAL A 209 3.15 1.65 -9.36
N ALA A 210 3.19 2.86 -9.90
CA ALA A 210 2.41 3.25 -11.06
C ALA A 210 3.05 2.83 -12.38
N VAL A 211 4.38 2.79 -12.49
CA VAL A 211 5.11 2.38 -13.70
C VAL A 211 5.84 1.06 -13.46
N SER A 212 5.62 0.08 -14.36
CA SER A 212 6.32 -1.21 -14.34
C SER A 212 7.07 -1.46 -15.66
N SER A 213 8.09 -2.32 -15.60
CA SER A 213 8.79 -2.78 -16.79
C SER A 213 7.94 -3.79 -17.57
N ASP A 214 8.02 -3.72 -18.90
CA ASP A 214 7.46 -4.72 -19.80
C ASP A 214 8.00 -6.15 -19.55
N LEU A 215 9.18 -6.27 -18.93
CA LEU A 215 9.78 -7.55 -18.55
C LEU A 215 9.22 -8.10 -17.22
N ASN A 216 8.63 -7.23 -16.40
CA ASN A 216 8.03 -7.61 -15.12
C ASN A 216 6.77 -6.76 -14.84
N PRO A 217 5.69 -6.92 -15.62
CA PRO A 217 4.48 -6.11 -15.46
C PRO A 217 3.71 -6.40 -14.15
N ASN A 218 3.93 -7.55 -13.51
CA ASN A 218 3.18 -7.99 -12.32
C ASN A 218 3.40 -7.15 -11.06
N VAL A 219 4.46 -6.35 -11.01
CA VAL A 219 4.73 -5.43 -9.88
C VAL A 219 3.92 -4.13 -9.96
N GLY A 220 3.16 -3.93 -11.04
CA GLY A 220 2.32 -2.76 -11.24
C GLY A 220 1.11 -2.73 -10.32
N GLY A 221 0.90 -1.60 -9.64
CA GLY A 221 -0.16 -1.40 -8.65
C GLY A 221 -1.10 -0.21 -8.93
N PHE A 222 -1.08 0.41 -10.12
CA PHE A 222 -1.93 1.57 -10.41
C PHE A 222 -3.44 1.27 -10.29
N SER A 223 -3.85 0.02 -10.49
CA SER A 223 -5.22 -0.44 -10.19
C SER A 223 -5.24 -1.87 -9.66
N ILE A 224 -6.31 -2.26 -8.95
CA ILE A 224 -6.52 -3.61 -8.40
C ILE A 224 -6.44 -4.74 -9.44
N SER A 225 -6.57 -4.40 -10.73
CA SER A 225 -6.43 -5.35 -11.84
C SER A 225 -4.97 -5.63 -12.24
N GLY A 226 -4.01 -5.14 -11.45
CA GLY A 226 -2.57 -5.19 -11.73
C GLY A 226 -2.14 -4.36 -12.93
N ARG A 227 -2.94 -3.34 -13.31
CA ARG A 227 -2.55 -2.40 -14.37
C ARG A 227 -1.58 -1.37 -13.85
N SER A 228 -0.68 -0.96 -14.74
CA SER A 228 0.32 0.10 -14.54
C SER A 228 0.71 0.69 -15.89
N TYR A 229 1.32 1.88 -15.86
CA TYR A 229 2.00 2.41 -17.03
C TYR A 229 3.15 1.50 -17.43
N SER A 230 3.34 1.30 -18.74
CA SER A 230 4.54 0.66 -19.27
C SER A 230 5.68 1.69 -19.28
N GLY A 231 6.78 1.38 -18.60
CA GLY A 231 7.99 2.21 -18.65
C GLY A 231 8.50 2.42 -20.07
N GLN A 232 8.63 1.32 -20.83
CA GLN A 232 9.06 1.36 -22.23
C GLN A 232 8.07 2.09 -23.14
N GLY A 233 6.76 1.96 -22.87
CA GLY A 233 5.73 2.70 -23.58
C GLY A 233 5.78 4.21 -23.31
N LEU A 234 6.14 4.62 -22.09
CA LEU A 234 6.35 6.02 -21.73
C LEU A 234 7.65 6.58 -22.30
N GLU A 235 8.72 5.80 -22.35
CA GLU A 235 9.97 6.17 -23.04
C GLU A 235 9.71 6.47 -24.52
N GLN A 236 8.93 5.63 -25.20
CA GLN A 236 8.51 5.86 -26.59
C GLN A 236 7.65 7.12 -26.75
N ALA A 237 6.97 7.54 -25.68
CA ALA A 237 6.18 8.77 -25.62
C ALA A 237 6.98 10.01 -25.15
N GLY A 238 8.31 9.87 -24.97
CA GLY A 238 9.21 10.97 -24.61
C GLY A 238 9.52 11.12 -23.12
N LEU A 239 9.04 10.21 -22.26
CA LEU A 239 9.31 10.21 -20.82
C LEU A 239 10.35 9.15 -20.45
N THR A 240 11.63 9.47 -20.70
CA THR A 240 12.76 8.60 -20.34
C THR A 240 13.10 8.73 -18.85
N PRO A 241 13.29 7.63 -18.09
CA PRO A 241 13.71 7.68 -16.69
C PRO A 241 14.99 8.50 -16.48
N GLY A 242 14.99 9.34 -15.45
CA GLY A 242 16.08 10.26 -15.11
C GLY A 242 16.21 11.48 -16.03
N ALA A 243 15.47 11.55 -17.14
CA ALA A 243 15.49 12.70 -18.02
C ALA A 243 14.69 13.87 -17.44
N THR A 244 15.08 15.09 -17.80
CA THR A 244 14.33 16.29 -17.46
C THR A 244 13.13 16.45 -18.39
N VAL A 245 11.96 16.75 -17.83
CA VAL A 245 10.76 17.13 -18.58
C VAL A 245 10.26 18.50 -18.11
N ASP A 246 10.10 19.42 -19.05
CA ASP A 246 9.57 20.76 -18.79
C ASP A 246 8.04 20.74 -18.92
N VAL A 247 7.34 21.03 -17.83
CA VAL A 247 5.89 21.06 -17.79
C VAL A 247 5.42 22.35 -17.15
N LEU A 248 4.67 23.16 -17.90
CA LEU A 248 4.09 24.42 -17.44
C LEU A 248 5.13 25.38 -16.82
N GLY A 249 6.39 25.32 -17.26
CA GLY A 249 7.49 26.15 -16.76
C GLY A 249 8.20 25.61 -15.51
N ALA A 250 7.89 24.37 -15.08
CA ALA A 250 8.65 23.65 -14.08
C ALA A 250 9.45 22.51 -14.74
N ALA A 251 10.72 22.38 -14.37
CA ALA A 251 11.59 21.28 -14.78
C ALA A 251 11.50 20.14 -13.76
N PHE A 252 11.00 18.98 -14.20
CA PHE A 252 10.88 17.76 -13.41
C PHE A 252 11.92 16.72 -13.81
N VAL A 253 12.31 15.84 -12.89
CA VAL A 253 13.07 14.62 -13.23
C VAL A 253 12.07 13.48 -13.34
N TRP A 254 11.85 12.97 -14.55
CA TRP A 254 10.88 11.90 -14.76
C TRP A 254 11.40 10.57 -14.18
N HIS A 255 10.59 9.93 -13.32
CA HIS A 255 10.81 8.57 -12.81
C HIS A 255 12.27 8.31 -12.36
N PRO A 256 12.72 8.93 -11.25
CA PRO A 256 14.13 8.90 -10.82
C PRO A 256 14.58 7.55 -10.23
N ARG A 257 13.67 6.57 -10.11
CA ARG A 257 13.92 5.23 -9.56
C ARG A 257 13.85 4.16 -10.66
N PRO A 258 14.40 2.95 -10.45
CA PRO A 258 14.13 1.83 -11.34
C PRO A 258 12.65 1.48 -11.41
N TYR A 259 12.17 1.04 -12.58
CA TYR A 259 10.80 0.55 -12.74
C TYR A 259 10.46 -0.56 -11.74
N GLY A 260 9.22 -0.55 -11.25
CA GLY A 260 8.75 -1.53 -10.29
C GLY A 260 9.02 -1.19 -8.83
N GLN A 261 9.69 -0.06 -8.55
CA GLN A 261 9.71 0.55 -7.23
C GLN A 261 8.56 1.55 -7.10
N THR A 262 8.24 1.93 -5.86
CA THR A 262 7.27 3.00 -5.61
C THR A 262 7.76 4.29 -6.26
N ASP A 263 6.90 4.91 -7.07
CA ASP A 263 7.28 5.99 -8.00
C ASP A 263 6.24 7.11 -8.07
N ASN A 264 5.17 6.99 -7.29
CA ASN A 264 4.14 8.01 -7.18
C ASN A 264 3.48 7.96 -5.79
N VAL A 265 2.84 9.06 -5.42
CA VAL A 265 1.94 9.12 -4.28
C VAL A 265 0.52 8.87 -4.79
N LYS A 266 -0.15 7.84 -4.26
CA LYS A 266 -1.60 7.75 -4.31
C LYS A 266 -2.15 8.50 -3.11
N ALA A 267 -2.84 9.61 -3.37
CA ALA A 267 -3.23 10.56 -2.35
C ALA A 267 -4.15 9.92 -1.29
N ALA A 268 -3.74 10.07 -0.04
CA ALA A 268 -4.42 9.60 1.16
C ALA A 268 -4.21 10.58 2.34
N GLY A 269 -3.92 11.85 2.07
CA GLY A 269 -3.68 12.87 3.09
C GLY A 269 -2.21 13.10 3.46
N GLN A 270 -1.26 12.59 2.68
CA GLN A 270 0.18 12.78 2.91
C GLN A 270 0.52 14.28 2.97
N THR A 271 1.45 14.66 3.86
CA THR A 271 2.02 16.02 3.91
C THR A 271 3.48 15.96 3.51
N VAL A 272 3.86 16.78 2.53
CA VAL A 272 5.20 16.79 1.96
C VAL A 272 5.81 18.18 2.09
N ALA A 273 7.05 18.26 2.58
CA ALA A 273 7.82 19.49 2.59
C ALA A 273 8.15 19.92 1.16
N LEU A 274 7.96 21.21 0.86
CA LEU A 274 8.27 21.78 -0.45
C LEU A 274 8.77 23.21 -0.25
N SER A 275 10.09 23.39 -0.26
CA SER A 275 10.72 24.69 -0.06
C SER A 275 10.86 25.43 -1.38
N GLY A 276 10.37 26.67 -1.43
CA GLY A 276 10.56 27.57 -2.57
C GLY A 276 9.54 28.69 -2.61
N GLN A 277 9.67 29.57 -3.58
CA GLN A 277 8.78 30.69 -3.83
C GLN A 277 8.58 30.86 -5.34
N GLY A 278 7.36 31.20 -5.75
CA GLY A 278 7.01 31.33 -7.17
C GLY A 278 5.53 31.67 -7.34
N THR A 279 5.09 31.79 -8.58
CA THR A 279 3.72 32.21 -8.92
C THR A 279 2.76 31.03 -9.02
N LYS A 280 3.26 29.79 -9.07
CA LYS A 280 2.42 28.58 -9.23
C LYS A 280 3.08 27.31 -8.68
N LEU A 281 2.23 26.39 -8.23
CA LEU A 281 2.57 25.01 -7.94
C LEU A 281 2.18 24.18 -9.17
N VAL A 282 3.13 23.44 -9.72
CA VAL A 282 2.93 22.54 -10.86
C VAL A 282 3.01 21.09 -10.36
N LEU A 283 2.05 20.26 -10.76
CA LEU A 283 2.01 18.84 -10.42
C LEU A 283 1.97 17.98 -11.68
N LEU A 284 2.68 16.86 -11.63
CA LEU A 284 2.58 15.77 -12.60
C LEU A 284 1.72 14.65 -12.01
N GLY A 285 0.81 14.08 -12.80
CA GLY A 285 -0.05 13.03 -12.30
C GLY A 285 -1.12 12.55 -13.26
N ALA A 286 -2.00 11.72 -12.72
CA ALA A 286 -3.16 11.18 -13.42
C ALA A 286 -4.28 10.84 -12.43
N GLY A 287 -5.52 10.88 -12.90
CA GLY A 287 -6.66 10.37 -12.14
C GLY A 287 -6.90 8.91 -12.48
N GLY A 288 -6.83 8.01 -11.49
CA GLY A 288 -7.05 6.58 -11.67
C GLY A 288 -8.53 6.20 -11.82
N LEU A 289 -8.94 5.51 -12.88
CA LEU A 289 -10.30 4.99 -13.20
C LEU A 289 -11.39 6.02 -13.63
N LYS A 290 -11.14 7.32 -13.48
CA LYS A 290 -11.88 8.44 -14.08
C LYS A 290 -11.12 9.73 -13.74
N ALA A 291 -11.41 10.84 -14.41
CA ALA A 291 -10.89 12.15 -14.04
C ALA A 291 -11.04 12.43 -12.53
N ARG A 292 -10.01 13.03 -11.93
CA ARG A 292 -9.96 13.30 -10.49
C ARG A 292 -9.82 14.79 -10.23
N GLU A 293 -10.49 15.23 -9.18
CA GLU A 293 -10.35 16.55 -8.59
C GLU A 293 -10.03 16.36 -7.11
N GLY A 294 -9.06 17.12 -6.61
CA GLY A 294 -8.63 17.05 -5.21
C GLY A 294 -8.20 18.41 -4.70
N VAL A 295 -8.45 18.65 -3.41
CA VAL A 295 -8.03 19.87 -2.72
C VAL A 295 -6.69 19.62 -2.04
N PHE A 296 -5.67 20.32 -2.49
CA PHE A 296 -4.34 20.35 -1.89
C PHE A 296 -4.25 21.57 -0.98
N LYS A 297 -3.73 21.39 0.24
CA LYS A 297 -3.47 22.50 1.15
C LYS A 297 -2.01 22.91 1.06
N VAL A 298 -1.75 24.11 0.59
CA VAL A 298 -0.41 24.72 0.57
C VAL A 298 -0.25 25.52 1.86
N THR A 299 0.73 25.17 2.69
CA THR A 299 1.07 25.91 3.90
C THR A 299 2.36 26.69 3.65
N TYR A 300 2.34 27.98 3.98
CA TYR A 300 3.46 28.89 3.83
C TYR A 300 4.30 28.97 5.10
N THR A 301 5.53 29.47 4.97
CA THR A 301 6.48 29.57 6.10
C THR A 301 6.04 30.56 7.19
N ASP A 302 5.10 31.46 6.90
CA ASP A 302 4.47 32.38 7.86
C ASP A 302 3.33 31.73 8.66
N GLY A 303 3.03 30.46 8.41
CA GLY A 303 1.95 29.70 9.06
C GLY A 303 0.57 29.89 8.42
N THR A 304 0.42 30.77 7.43
CA THR A 304 -0.80 30.86 6.63
C THR A 304 -0.91 29.69 5.66
N ALA A 305 -2.13 29.38 5.22
CA ALA A 305 -2.38 28.28 4.29
C ALA A 305 -3.48 28.62 3.29
N GLU A 306 -3.40 28.01 2.11
CA GLU A 306 -4.38 28.13 1.04
C GLU A 306 -4.79 26.74 0.53
N GLU A 307 -6.06 26.61 0.17
CA GLU A 307 -6.58 25.43 -0.50
C GLU A 307 -6.53 25.62 -2.03
N LYS A 308 -6.00 24.63 -2.73
CA LYS A 308 -5.82 24.62 -4.18
C LYS A 308 -6.48 23.39 -4.77
N THR A 309 -7.46 23.61 -5.65
CA THR A 309 -8.11 22.53 -6.39
C THR A 309 -7.27 22.15 -7.60
N VAL A 310 -6.78 20.91 -7.62
CA VAL A 310 -6.02 20.33 -8.74
C VAL A 310 -6.89 19.32 -9.48
N ARG A 311 -6.79 19.29 -10.81
CA ARG A 311 -7.54 18.35 -11.66
C ARG A 311 -6.59 17.54 -12.55
N PHE A 312 -6.76 16.24 -12.56
CA PHE A 312 -6.13 15.35 -13.54
C PHE A 312 -7.19 14.63 -14.37
N GLY A 313 -6.89 14.42 -15.66
CA GLY A 313 -7.70 13.58 -16.54
C GLY A 313 -7.70 12.13 -16.07
N ASP A 314 -8.65 11.34 -16.57
CA ASP A 314 -8.56 9.89 -16.48
C ASP A 314 -7.27 9.45 -17.18
N GLN A 315 -6.54 8.47 -16.63
CA GLN A 315 -5.37 7.92 -17.32
C GLN A 315 -5.69 7.48 -18.77
N TRP A 316 -6.94 7.14 -19.09
CA TRP A 316 -7.35 6.80 -20.46
C TRP A 316 -7.49 8.01 -21.40
N ASP A 317 -7.68 9.21 -20.88
CA ASP A 317 -8.03 10.39 -21.66
C ASP A 317 -6.89 10.80 -22.61
N ALA A 318 -7.22 11.07 -23.87
CA ALA A 318 -6.25 11.53 -24.87
C ALA A 318 -5.97 13.05 -24.79
N THR A 319 -6.71 13.79 -23.97
CA THR A 319 -6.57 15.23 -23.80
C THR A 319 -6.64 15.59 -22.32
N ALA A 320 -5.95 16.65 -21.91
CA ALA A 320 -5.99 17.13 -20.53
C ALA A 320 -7.32 17.85 -20.22
N PRO A 321 -7.75 17.86 -18.94
CA PRO A 321 -8.84 18.72 -18.50
C PRO A 321 -8.43 20.21 -18.60
N ALA A 322 -9.42 21.10 -18.56
CA ALA A 322 -9.19 22.54 -18.61
C ALA A 322 -8.23 23.01 -17.50
N GLY A 323 -7.21 23.79 -17.89
CA GLY A 323 -6.13 24.24 -17.00
C GLY A 323 -4.96 23.28 -16.87
N GLY A 324 -5.04 22.08 -17.49
CA GLY A 324 -3.96 21.12 -17.56
C GLY A 324 -3.35 20.99 -18.96
N VAL A 325 -2.28 20.18 -19.04
CA VAL A 325 -1.62 19.80 -20.30
C VAL A 325 -1.41 18.29 -20.36
N LEU A 326 -1.48 17.73 -21.56
CA LEU A 326 -1.05 16.35 -21.80
C LEU A 326 0.48 16.37 -21.85
N VAL A 327 1.13 15.67 -20.93
CA VAL A 327 2.60 15.59 -20.85
C VAL A 327 3.11 14.50 -21.76
N ALA A 328 2.51 13.32 -21.68
CA ALA A 328 2.82 12.21 -22.56
C ALA A 328 1.63 11.25 -22.66
N ARG A 329 1.57 10.50 -23.76
CA ARG A 329 0.62 9.41 -23.95
C ARG A 329 1.34 8.19 -24.49
N ALA A 330 1.51 7.18 -23.63
CA ALA A 330 2.00 5.87 -24.06
C ALA A 330 0.93 5.19 -24.92
N ALA A 331 1.34 4.48 -25.98
CA ALA A 331 0.43 3.75 -26.86
C ALA A 331 -0.20 2.52 -26.18
N TYR A 332 0.41 2.05 -25.09
CA TYR A 332 -0.01 0.86 -24.35
C TYR A 332 0.32 0.97 -22.86
N HIS A 333 -0.16 0.00 -22.08
CA HIS A 333 0.06 -0.14 -20.65
C HIS A 333 0.21 -1.61 -20.25
N ASN A 334 0.77 -1.83 -19.07
CA ASN A 334 0.97 -3.16 -18.48
C ASN A 334 -0.24 -3.61 -17.66
N MET A 335 -0.41 -4.92 -17.57
CA MET A 335 -1.41 -5.62 -16.76
C MET A 335 -0.80 -6.90 -16.18
N THR A 336 -1.49 -7.54 -15.24
CA THR A 336 -1.08 -8.86 -14.75
C THR A 336 -0.90 -9.85 -15.90
N GLN A 337 0.22 -10.56 -15.90
CA GLN A 337 0.52 -11.58 -16.90
C GLN A 337 -0.54 -12.68 -16.87
N THR A 338 -0.99 -13.09 -18.06
CA THR A 338 -1.82 -14.29 -18.19
C THR A 338 -0.99 -15.58 -18.25
N SER A 339 0.33 -15.45 -18.43
CA SER A 339 1.29 -16.56 -18.39
C SER A 339 2.58 -16.17 -17.69
N HIS A 340 2.92 -16.88 -16.61
CA HIS A 340 4.16 -16.70 -15.85
C HIS A 340 5.45 -16.88 -16.68
N ARG A 341 5.38 -17.56 -17.84
CA ARG A 341 6.53 -17.79 -18.72
C ARG A 341 6.71 -16.75 -19.82
N ASN A 342 5.72 -15.85 -19.98
CA ASN A 342 5.71 -14.90 -21.08
C ASN A 342 5.33 -13.50 -20.58
N PRO A 343 6.31 -12.63 -20.31
CA PRO A 343 6.04 -11.27 -19.86
C PRO A 343 5.20 -10.42 -20.82
N ALA A 344 5.33 -10.67 -22.13
CA ALA A 344 4.52 -9.96 -23.14
C ALA A 344 3.02 -10.27 -23.02
N SER A 345 2.66 -11.36 -22.33
CA SER A 345 1.25 -11.67 -22.01
C SER A 345 0.61 -10.73 -20.99
N GLY A 346 1.42 -9.87 -20.34
CA GLY A 346 0.99 -8.79 -19.46
C GLY A 346 0.99 -7.42 -20.13
N GLN A 347 1.06 -7.34 -21.46
CA GLN A 347 0.95 -6.08 -22.21
C GLN A 347 -0.41 -6.02 -22.90
N THR A 348 -1.07 -4.87 -22.88
CA THR A 348 -2.25 -4.61 -23.71
C THR A 348 -1.85 -3.78 -24.91
N ARG A 349 -2.29 -4.08 -26.13
CA ARG A 349 -2.01 -3.23 -27.29
C ARG A 349 -3.17 -2.31 -27.68
N GLU A 350 -4.21 -2.25 -26.84
CA GLU A 350 -5.53 -1.72 -27.25
C GLU A 350 -5.93 -0.42 -26.53
N SER A 351 -5.15 0.11 -25.59
CA SER A 351 -5.50 1.38 -24.93
C SER A 351 -4.27 2.15 -24.45
N GLY A 352 -4.08 3.33 -25.03
CA GLY A 352 -3.05 4.27 -24.59
C GLY A 352 -3.39 4.92 -23.26
N VAL A 353 -2.36 5.24 -22.49
CA VAL A 353 -2.46 5.87 -21.16
C VAL A 353 -1.68 7.17 -21.12
N SER A 354 -2.22 8.17 -20.41
CA SER A 354 -1.72 9.54 -20.39
C SER A 354 -1.17 9.93 -19.02
N VAL A 355 -0.15 10.77 -19.03
CA VAL A 355 0.35 11.54 -17.89
C VAL A 355 0.00 13.01 -18.13
N PHE A 356 -0.49 13.69 -17.10
CA PHE A 356 -0.93 15.08 -17.18
C PHE A 356 -0.10 15.99 -16.29
N GLY A 357 -0.03 17.26 -16.70
CA GLY A 357 0.48 18.36 -15.89
C GLY A 357 -0.68 19.28 -15.51
N TYR A 358 -0.68 19.79 -14.29
CA TYR A 358 -1.65 20.80 -13.84
C TYR A 358 -0.95 21.85 -12.99
N ALA A 359 -1.33 23.11 -13.14
CA ALA A 359 -0.78 24.20 -12.35
C ALA A 359 -1.88 24.94 -11.59
N VAL A 360 -1.59 25.31 -10.35
CA VAL A 360 -2.44 26.17 -9.52
C VAL A 360 -1.65 27.40 -9.08
N PRO A 361 -2.26 28.59 -9.05
CA PRO A 361 -1.55 29.82 -8.68
C PRO A 361 -1.14 29.78 -7.20
N LEU A 362 0.00 30.38 -6.88
CA LEU A 362 0.50 30.64 -5.53
C LEU A 362 0.62 32.14 -5.29
N ASP A 363 0.61 32.56 -4.02
CA ASP A 363 1.07 33.90 -3.65
C ASP A 363 2.59 34.01 -3.90
N PRO A 364 3.05 34.86 -4.86
CA PRO A 364 4.46 35.01 -5.17
C PRO A 364 5.25 35.66 -4.03
N GLY A 365 4.59 36.32 -3.08
CA GLY A 365 5.22 36.94 -1.90
C GLY A 365 5.49 35.98 -0.75
N LYS A 366 4.99 34.74 -0.81
CA LYS A 366 5.08 33.78 0.31
C LYS A 366 5.85 32.52 -0.06
N PRO A 367 6.96 32.21 0.65
CA PRO A 367 7.63 30.92 0.52
C PRO A 367 6.74 29.78 1.02
N VAL A 368 6.62 28.72 0.23
CA VAL A 368 5.92 27.49 0.61
C VAL A 368 6.75 26.71 1.62
N ALA A 369 6.08 26.11 2.60
CA ALA A 369 6.67 25.19 3.57
C ALA A 369 6.27 23.74 3.29
N THR A 370 4.96 23.47 3.15
CA THR A 370 4.44 22.12 2.90
C THR A 370 3.26 22.13 1.95
N VAL A 371 3.02 20.98 1.32
CA VAL A 371 1.82 20.67 0.57
C VAL A 371 1.19 19.41 1.17
N THR A 372 -0.03 19.54 1.68
CA THR A 372 -0.85 18.41 2.13
C THR A 372 -1.78 17.99 1.00
N PHE A 373 -1.72 16.71 0.67
CA PHE A 373 -2.46 16.08 -0.42
C PHE A 373 -3.90 15.85 0.01
N PRO A 374 -4.86 15.72 -0.93
CA PRO A 374 -6.24 15.45 -0.59
C PRO A 374 -6.36 14.13 0.19
N ALA A 375 -7.37 14.07 1.07
CA ALA A 375 -7.79 12.83 1.68
C ALA A 375 -8.19 11.80 0.59
N GLY A 376 -7.97 10.53 0.90
CA GLY A 376 -8.18 9.46 -0.06
C GLY A 376 -7.82 8.11 0.54
N SER A 377 -7.29 7.21 -0.29
CA SER A 377 -6.90 5.87 0.12
C SER A 377 -5.66 5.43 -0.66
N PRO A 378 -4.69 4.77 -0.03
CA PRO A 378 -3.50 4.24 -0.70
C PRO A 378 -3.79 2.95 -1.49
N LEU A 379 -4.97 2.35 -1.34
CA LEU A 379 -5.35 1.11 -2.02
C LEU A 379 -5.52 1.31 -3.52
N ALA A 380 -5.16 0.35 -4.36
CA ALA A 380 -5.24 0.38 -5.82
C ALA A 380 -6.70 0.37 -6.34
N ASN A 381 -7.38 1.48 -6.16
CA ASN A 381 -8.74 1.76 -6.63
C ASN A 381 -8.77 3.16 -7.25
N ALA A 382 -9.96 3.71 -7.43
CA ALA A 382 -10.14 5.10 -7.84
C ALA A 382 -9.34 6.05 -6.94
N GLY A 383 -8.40 6.83 -7.51
CA GLY A 383 -7.57 7.73 -6.70
C GLY A 383 -6.80 8.78 -7.49
N PHE A 384 -6.24 9.73 -6.77
CA PHE A 384 -5.41 10.82 -7.31
C PHE A 384 -3.94 10.38 -7.23
N HIS A 385 -3.28 10.24 -8.38
CA HIS A 385 -1.87 9.83 -8.45
C HIS A 385 -1.01 11.05 -8.79
N VAL A 386 -0.02 11.34 -7.95
CA VAL A 386 0.95 12.42 -8.15
C VAL A 386 2.33 11.81 -8.33
N PHE A 387 2.98 12.07 -9.45
CA PHE A 387 4.34 11.61 -9.75
C PHE A 387 5.39 12.57 -9.24
N ASP A 388 5.16 13.89 -9.34
CA ASP A 388 6.08 14.90 -8.82
C ASP A 388 5.33 16.24 -8.64
N MET A 389 5.90 17.16 -7.87
CA MET A 389 5.43 18.54 -7.72
C MET A 389 6.60 19.52 -7.60
N LYS A 390 6.46 20.70 -8.21
CA LYS A 390 7.48 21.77 -8.20
C LYS A 390 6.83 23.14 -8.14
N ILE A 391 7.55 24.11 -7.60
CA ILE A 391 7.19 25.53 -7.65
C ILE A 391 7.83 26.14 -8.90
N ALA A 392 7.08 26.95 -9.64
CA ALA A 392 7.55 27.67 -10.82
C ALA A 392 7.09 29.14 -10.81
N SER A 393 7.70 29.94 -11.71
CA SER A 393 7.35 31.35 -11.93
C SER A 393 6.49 31.57 -13.17
#